data_AF-A0A6J6HEB3-F1
#
_entry.id   AF-A0A6J6HEB3-F1
#
_cell.length_a   1.000
_cell.length_b   1.000
_cell.length_c   1.000
_cell.angle_alpha   90.00
_cell.angle_beta   90.00
_cell.angle_gamma   90.00
#
_symmetry.space_group_name_H-M   'P 1'
#
loop_
_entity.id
_entity.type
_entity.pdbx_description
1 polymer ?
#
loop_
_entity_poly.entity_id
_entity_poly.type
_entity_poly.pdbx_seq_one_letter_code
_entity_poly.pdbx_strand_id
1 'polypeptide(L)'
;MRSAIGRYRGTAFLGNKGNVALAGHRTTYGAPFGRIGELLPGDKINILTPVGTAIYEVIDPVVASKLWAGTVREIGGGYSIVGPGDEFVLADVGDNRLTLTACHPKFSAEERIVVVAQLIGEPFAMLNPEFGKSIAQITTPPTLANGEVASETPVDPSLDSTEPVFDPSANVVVAPVVIQSLKVTLDGLPNQIAPSIVFALLTLVVMTAIAAASEKFGRLRAYIFGSAPFFIVLWFFFRNLELLLPAY
;
A
#
# COMPACT_ATOMS: atom_id res chain seq x y z
N MET A 1 3.18 5.19 10.60
CA MET A 1 3.56 4.76 9.23
C MET A 1 4.19 5.98 8.57
N ARG A 2 5.42 5.95 8.07
CA ARG A 2 6.09 7.21 7.70
C ARG A 2 5.80 7.70 6.29
N SER A 3 5.57 6.85 5.29
CA SER A 3 5.08 7.28 3.95
C SER A 3 4.31 6.16 3.25
N ALA A 4 4.10 5.06 3.97
CA ALA A 4 3.65 3.80 3.42
C ALA A 4 2.22 3.51 3.86
N ILE A 5 1.48 2.87 2.98
CA ILE A 5 0.22 2.22 3.32
C ILE A 5 0.56 0.95 4.09
N GLY A 6 -0.08 0.73 5.23
CA GLY A 6 0.10 -0.47 6.03
C GLY A 6 -1.14 -1.34 6.04
N ARG A 7 -0.97 -2.64 5.88
CA ARG A 7 -2.07 -3.61 6.02
C ARG A 7 -2.33 -3.92 7.49
N TYR A 8 -3.59 -3.99 7.90
CA TYR A 8 -3.95 -4.46 9.24
C TYR A 8 -3.61 -5.94 9.39
N ARG A 9 -2.99 -6.31 10.51
CA ARG A 9 -2.74 -7.72 10.84
C ARG A 9 -4.08 -8.45 11.00
N GLY A 10 -4.10 -9.74 10.65
CA GLY A 10 -5.31 -10.56 10.73
C GLY A 10 -6.32 -10.36 9.58
N THR A 11 -6.12 -9.39 8.69
CA THR A 11 -6.94 -9.23 7.49
C THR A 11 -6.45 -10.12 6.34
N ALA A 12 -7.21 -10.23 5.26
CA ALA A 12 -6.79 -10.96 4.07
C ALA A 12 -5.57 -10.30 3.39
N PHE A 13 -4.83 -11.08 2.60
CA PHE A 13 -3.78 -10.54 1.74
C PHE A 13 -4.38 -9.91 0.47
N LEU A 14 -3.63 -9.01 -0.15
CA LEU A 14 -4.06 -8.29 -1.35
C LEU A 14 -4.47 -9.27 -2.46
N GLY A 15 -5.73 -9.20 -2.88
CA GLY A 15 -6.30 -10.05 -3.92
C GLY A 15 -6.77 -11.42 -3.44
N ASN A 16 -6.58 -11.78 -2.17
CA ASN A 16 -7.14 -13.01 -1.60
C ASN A 16 -8.62 -12.84 -1.23
N LYS A 17 -9.27 -13.97 -0.95
CA LYS A 17 -10.62 -14.02 -0.40
C LYS A 17 -10.70 -13.31 0.95
N GLY A 18 -11.79 -12.58 1.19
CA GLY A 18 -12.10 -11.89 2.46
C GLY A 18 -11.85 -10.38 2.43
N ASN A 19 -11.76 -9.77 3.62
CA ASN A 19 -11.52 -8.33 3.76
C ASN A 19 -10.03 -8.01 3.87
N VAL A 20 -9.50 -7.27 2.90
CA VAL A 20 -8.16 -6.68 2.93
C VAL A 20 -8.28 -5.27 3.50
N ALA A 21 -7.69 -5.00 4.68
CA ALA A 21 -7.75 -3.65 5.23
C ALA A 21 -6.39 -2.95 5.21
N LEU A 22 -6.40 -1.70 4.74
CA LEU A 22 -5.24 -0.84 4.58
C LEU A 22 -5.43 0.47 5.33
N ALA A 23 -4.42 0.88 6.10
CA ALA A 23 -4.34 2.17 6.77
C ALA A 23 -3.32 3.08 6.07
N GLY A 24 -3.63 4.37 6.00
CA GLY A 24 -2.74 5.38 5.43
C GLY A 24 -2.94 6.75 6.05
N HIS A 25 -1.89 7.59 5.99
CA HIS A 25 -1.99 8.98 6.46
C HIS A 25 -2.84 9.83 5.53
N ARG A 26 -3.64 10.73 6.13
CA ARG A 26 -4.47 11.71 5.40
C ARG A 26 -3.81 13.09 5.23
N THR A 27 -2.88 13.46 6.10
CA THR A 27 -2.30 14.82 6.08
C THR A 27 -0.79 14.83 6.16
N THR A 28 -0.19 13.91 6.91
CA THR A 28 1.25 13.85 7.10
C THR A 28 1.92 12.96 6.06
N TYR A 29 3.19 13.26 5.82
CA TYR A 29 4.15 12.44 5.08
C TYR A 29 3.65 11.84 3.74
N GLY A 30 3.51 12.69 2.73
CA GLY A 30 3.03 12.29 1.40
C GLY A 30 1.53 12.00 1.35
N ALA A 31 0.88 11.76 2.50
CA ALA A 31 -0.57 11.59 2.67
C ALA A 31 -1.20 10.70 1.59
N PRO A 32 -0.86 9.39 1.53
CA PRO A 32 -1.37 8.48 0.49
C PRO A 32 -2.90 8.45 0.44
N PHE A 33 -3.59 8.70 1.56
CA PHE A 33 -5.04 8.80 1.65
C PHE A 33 -5.54 10.24 1.83
N GLY A 34 -4.75 11.25 1.44
CA GLY A 34 -5.11 12.66 1.62
C GLY A 34 -6.35 13.11 0.86
N ARG A 35 -6.70 12.38 -0.22
CA ARG A 35 -7.86 12.58 -1.08
C ARG A 35 -8.87 11.42 -1.02
N ILE A 36 -8.77 10.54 -0.01
CA ILE A 36 -9.67 9.37 0.12
C ILE A 36 -11.16 9.75 0.18
N GLY A 37 -11.48 10.95 0.69
CA GLY A 37 -12.86 11.45 0.75
C GLY A 37 -13.42 11.97 -0.57
N GLU A 38 -12.64 11.92 -1.65
CA GLU A 38 -13.11 12.28 -3.00
C GLU A 38 -13.59 11.05 -3.79
N LEU A 39 -13.37 9.85 -3.27
CA LEU A 39 -13.84 8.62 -3.88
C LEU A 39 -15.37 8.55 -3.84
N LEU A 40 -15.94 8.06 -4.93
CA LEU A 40 -17.36 7.85 -5.14
C LEU A 40 -17.65 6.38 -5.46
N PRO A 41 -18.89 5.91 -5.23
CA PRO A 41 -19.30 4.57 -5.65
C PRO A 41 -19.08 4.38 -7.15
N GLY A 42 -18.51 3.24 -7.54
CA GLY A 42 -18.10 2.93 -8.91
C GLY A 42 -16.64 3.27 -9.24
N ASP A 43 -15.93 4.04 -8.40
CA ASP A 43 -14.52 4.31 -8.60
C ASP A 43 -13.67 3.05 -8.46
N LYS A 44 -12.65 2.91 -9.30
CA LYS A 44 -11.78 1.73 -9.33
C LYS A 44 -10.46 1.97 -8.59
N ILE A 45 -10.10 1.02 -7.74
CA ILE A 45 -8.84 0.97 -7.00
C ILE A 45 -8.04 -0.23 -7.49
N ASN A 46 -6.93 0.04 -8.17
CA ASN A 46 -6.03 -0.98 -8.69
C ASN A 46 -4.89 -1.24 -7.70
N ILE A 47 -4.73 -2.48 -7.27
CA ILE A 47 -3.64 -2.91 -6.41
C ILE A 47 -2.72 -3.81 -7.21
N LEU A 48 -1.53 -3.31 -7.52
CA LEU A 48 -0.47 -4.07 -8.17
C LEU A 48 0.27 -4.93 -7.15
N THR A 49 0.33 -6.23 -7.39
CA THR A 49 1.07 -7.20 -6.58
C THR A 49 2.04 -7.98 -7.48
N PRO A 50 3.03 -8.68 -6.91
CA PRO A 50 3.89 -9.59 -7.69
C PRO A 50 3.13 -10.73 -8.40
N VAL A 51 1.94 -11.08 -7.91
CA VAL A 51 1.11 -12.17 -8.46
C VAL A 51 0.17 -11.66 -9.57
N GLY A 52 -0.18 -10.37 -9.56
CA GLY A 52 -1.11 -9.77 -10.51
C GLY A 52 -1.70 -8.46 -10.03
N THR A 53 -2.61 -7.89 -10.81
CA THR A 53 -3.36 -6.67 -10.46
C THR A 53 -4.76 -7.04 -9.98
N ALA A 54 -5.10 -6.66 -8.74
CA ALA A 54 -6.45 -6.79 -8.21
C ALA A 54 -7.19 -5.46 -8.37
N ILE A 55 -8.39 -5.49 -8.94
CA ILE A 55 -9.21 -4.29 -9.17
C ILE A 55 -10.38 -4.33 -8.19
N TYR A 56 -10.54 -3.28 -7.40
CA TYR A 56 -11.67 -3.12 -6.48
C TYR A 56 -12.54 -1.95 -6.93
N GLU A 57 -13.85 -2.08 -6.79
CA GLU A 57 -14.83 -1.03 -7.09
C GLU A 57 -15.41 -0.49 -5.79
N VAL A 58 -15.32 0.83 -5.57
CA VAL A 58 -15.90 1.48 -4.39
C VAL A 58 -17.40 1.24 -4.36
N ILE A 59 -17.90 0.74 -3.24
CA ILE A 59 -19.33 0.46 -3.07
C ILE A 59 -20.03 1.61 -2.35
N ASP A 60 -21.36 1.66 -2.47
CA ASP A 60 -22.18 2.63 -1.76
C ASP A 60 -21.91 2.54 -0.24
N PRO A 61 -21.57 3.65 0.43
CA PRO A 61 -21.22 3.64 1.85
C PRO A 61 -22.37 3.21 2.77
N VAL A 62 -23.64 3.38 2.35
CA VAL A 62 -24.82 2.87 3.07
C VAL A 62 -24.89 1.35 2.99
N VAL A 63 -24.57 0.77 1.83
CA VAL A 63 -24.50 -0.68 1.65
C VAL A 63 -23.30 -1.26 2.40
N ALA A 64 -22.14 -0.61 2.29
CA ALA A 64 -20.90 -1.00 2.96
C ALA A 64 -21.04 -1.06 4.48
N SER A 65 -21.79 -0.11 5.04
CA SER A 65 -21.97 0.05 6.48
C SER A 65 -23.20 -0.66 7.05
N LYS A 66 -23.98 -1.38 6.23
CA LYS A 66 -25.25 -2.01 6.63
C LYS A 66 -25.17 -2.83 7.91
N LEU A 67 -24.09 -3.58 8.11
CA LEU A 67 -23.91 -4.45 9.29
C LEU A 67 -23.58 -3.68 10.58
N TRP A 68 -23.20 -2.41 10.46
CA TRP A 68 -22.73 -1.58 11.57
C TRP A 68 -23.31 -0.16 11.50
N ALA A 69 -24.48 0.01 10.87
CA ALA A 69 -25.07 1.34 10.66
C ALA A 69 -25.25 2.15 11.95
N GLY A 70 -25.38 1.50 13.12
CA GLY A 70 -25.49 2.16 14.43
C GLY A 70 -24.21 2.80 14.97
N THR A 71 -23.04 2.54 14.39
CA THR A 71 -21.75 3.14 14.78
C THR A 71 -21.27 4.19 13.78
N VAL A 72 -21.90 4.27 12.60
CA VAL A 72 -21.66 5.33 11.61
C VAL A 72 -22.06 6.67 12.23
N ARG A 73 -21.15 7.64 12.16
CA ARG A 73 -21.42 9.03 12.58
C ARG A 73 -21.87 9.90 11.41
N GLU A 74 -21.27 9.69 10.25
CA GLU A 74 -21.54 10.46 9.03
C GLU A 74 -21.35 9.58 7.79
N ILE A 75 -22.13 9.85 6.76
CA ILE A 75 -21.97 9.26 5.42
C ILE A 75 -21.63 10.38 4.44
N GLY A 76 -20.53 10.21 3.71
CA GLY A 76 -20.11 11.06 2.60
C GLY A 76 -20.43 10.43 1.24
N GLY A 77 -19.80 10.94 0.17
CA GLY A 77 -20.06 10.48 -1.21
C GLY A 77 -19.79 8.98 -1.41
N GLY A 78 -18.56 8.53 -1.17
CA GLY A 78 -18.17 7.12 -1.23
C GLY A 78 -17.51 6.61 0.07
N TYR A 79 -17.73 7.30 1.18
CA TYR A 79 -17.08 6.99 2.46
C TYR A 79 -18.04 7.15 3.64
N SER A 80 -17.60 6.65 4.78
CA SER A 80 -18.29 6.75 6.06
C SER A 80 -17.31 7.19 7.16
N ILE A 81 -17.82 7.86 8.18
CA ILE A 81 -17.04 8.30 9.35
C ILE A 81 -17.43 7.46 10.56
N VAL A 82 -16.41 6.93 11.24
CA VAL A 82 -16.53 6.09 12.43
C VAL A 82 -15.62 6.59 13.55
N GLY A 83 -15.84 6.08 14.76
CA GLY A 83 -14.98 6.33 15.91
C GLY A 83 -13.57 5.73 15.74
N PRO A 84 -12.60 6.17 16.56
CA PRO A 84 -11.21 5.73 16.43
C PRO A 84 -10.96 4.29 16.88
N GLY A 85 -11.85 3.72 17.71
CA GLY A 85 -11.78 2.34 18.21
C GLY A 85 -12.67 1.34 17.46
N ASP A 86 -13.25 1.76 16.34
CA ASP A 86 -14.25 1.00 15.60
C ASP A 86 -13.59 -0.04 14.67
N GLU A 87 -12.96 -1.05 15.28
CA GLU A 87 -12.21 -2.09 14.57
C GLU A 87 -13.11 -3.08 13.80
N PHE A 88 -14.43 -3.08 14.05
CA PHE A 88 -15.39 -3.95 13.33
C PHE A 88 -15.41 -3.68 11.81
N VAL A 89 -14.97 -2.51 11.35
CA VAL A 89 -14.84 -2.20 9.91
C VAL A 89 -13.82 -3.11 9.21
N LEU A 90 -12.94 -3.77 9.99
CA LEU A 90 -11.92 -4.69 9.51
C LEU A 90 -12.39 -6.15 9.46
N ALA A 91 -13.59 -6.44 9.99
CA ALA A 91 -14.12 -7.79 10.03
C ALA A 91 -14.34 -8.35 8.62
N ASP A 92 -14.16 -9.67 8.48
CA ASP A 92 -14.62 -10.39 7.30
C ASP A 92 -16.12 -10.60 7.41
N VAL A 93 -16.85 -10.19 6.37
CA VAL A 93 -18.31 -10.28 6.31
C VAL A 93 -18.78 -11.23 5.21
N GLY A 94 -17.89 -12.07 4.71
CA GLY A 94 -18.19 -13.16 3.78
C GLY A 94 -18.04 -12.81 2.31
N ASP A 95 -17.56 -11.62 1.99
CA ASP A 95 -17.28 -11.17 0.63
C ASP A 95 -15.83 -10.69 0.45
N ASN A 96 -15.44 -10.50 -0.80
CA ASN A 96 -14.09 -10.05 -1.15
C ASN A 96 -14.10 -8.54 -1.23
N ARG A 97 -13.45 -7.89 -0.26
CA ARG A 97 -13.47 -6.42 -0.16
C ARG A 97 -12.12 -5.84 0.25
N LEU A 98 -11.94 -4.58 -0.06
CA LEU A 98 -10.87 -3.72 0.37
C LEU A 98 -11.46 -2.64 1.29
N THR A 99 -10.90 -2.52 2.49
CA THR A 99 -11.26 -1.48 3.45
C THR A 99 -10.09 -0.50 3.60
N LEU A 100 -10.28 0.76 3.23
CA LEU A 100 -9.29 1.81 3.38
C LEU A 100 -9.64 2.69 4.59
N THR A 101 -8.68 2.90 5.48
CA THR A 101 -8.87 3.72 6.69
C THR A 101 -7.83 4.84 6.79
N ALA A 102 -8.28 6.02 7.21
CA ALA A 102 -7.42 7.16 7.51
C ALA A 102 -8.01 8.02 8.64
N CYS A 103 -7.22 8.93 9.21
CA CYS A 103 -7.70 9.87 10.23
C CYS A 103 -8.73 10.86 9.68
N HIS A 104 -9.69 11.26 10.51
CA HIS A 104 -10.69 12.29 10.21
C HIS A 104 -10.96 13.15 11.47
N PRO A 105 -11.26 14.46 11.32
CA PRO A 105 -11.08 15.29 10.12
C PRO A 105 -9.58 15.51 9.78
N LYS A 106 -9.27 16.28 8.72
CA LYS A 106 -7.88 16.58 8.38
C LYS A 106 -7.19 17.26 9.57
N PHE A 107 -5.96 16.86 9.87
CA PHE A 107 -5.15 17.33 11.00
C PHE A 107 -5.67 16.93 12.40
N SER A 108 -6.70 16.08 12.46
CA SER A 108 -7.19 15.45 13.68
C SER A 108 -7.14 13.93 13.55
N ALA A 109 -7.16 13.24 14.69
CA ALA A 109 -7.27 11.79 14.79
C ALA A 109 -8.48 11.36 15.65
N GLU A 110 -9.42 12.28 15.88
CA GLU A 110 -10.65 12.05 16.66
C GLU A 110 -11.52 10.96 16.05
N GLU A 111 -11.53 10.84 14.72
CA GLU A 111 -12.37 9.91 13.98
C GLU A 111 -11.56 9.22 12.88
N ARG A 112 -12.24 8.30 12.18
CA ARG A 112 -11.69 7.62 11.02
C ARG A 112 -12.62 7.77 9.84
N ILE A 113 -12.03 8.07 8.67
CA ILE A 113 -12.70 7.96 7.39
C ILE A 113 -12.46 6.56 6.84
N VAL A 114 -13.54 5.91 6.41
CA VAL A 114 -13.55 4.53 5.90
C VAL A 114 -14.17 4.50 4.52
N VAL A 115 -13.44 3.92 3.57
CA VAL A 115 -13.93 3.58 2.23
C VAL A 115 -13.90 2.07 2.08
N VAL A 116 -14.97 1.49 1.54
CA VAL A 116 -15.05 0.06 1.25
C VAL A 116 -15.22 -0.12 -0.25
N ALA A 117 -14.49 -1.07 -0.81
CA ALA A 117 -14.55 -1.43 -2.21
C ALA A 117 -14.64 -2.95 -2.38
N GLN A 118 -15.43 -3.44 -3.34
CA GLN A 118 -15.61 -4.86 -3.65
C GLN A 118 -14.59 -5.30 -4.70
N LEU A 119 -14.00 -6.49 -4.56
CA LEU A 119 -13.16 -7.06 -5.61
C LEU A 119 -13.98 -7.32 -6.89
N ILE A 120 -13.47 -6.87 -8.03
CA ILE A 120 -14.01 -7.20 -9.35
C ILE A 120 -13.37 -8.51 -9.83
N GLY A 121 -14.17 -9.56 -9.98
CA GLY A 121 -13.73 -10.87 -10.46
C GLY A 121 -13.34 -11.83 -9.33
N GLU A 122 -12.58 -12.86 -9.68
CA GLU A 122 -12.20 -13.92 -8.74
C GLU A 122 -10.99 -13.53 -7.89
N PRO A 123 -10.96 -13.91 -6.61
CA PRO A 123 -9.76 -13.75 -5.79
C PRO A 123 -8.62 -14.57 -6.37
N PHE A 124 -7.40 -14.09 -6.19
CA PHE A 124 -6.20 -14.84 -6.54
C PHE A 124 -6.25 -16.21 -5.87
N ALA A 125 -6.07 -17.25 -6.68
CA ALA A 125 -5.89 -18.59 -6.17
C ALA A 125 -4.76 -18.54 -5.14
N MET A 126 -5.04 -18.95 -3.90
CA MET A 126 -4.01 -19.01 -2.88
C MET A 126 -2.86 -19.83 -3.45
N LEU A 127 -1.68 -19.21 -3.55
CA LEU A 127 -0.45 -19.96 -3.72
C LEU A 127 -0.41 -20.91 -2.53
N ASN A 128 -0.56 -22.21 -2.77
CA ASN A 128 -0.43 -23.20 -1.71
C ASN A 128 0.95 -22.97 -1.06
N PRO A 129 1.05 -22.69 0.25
CA PRO A 129 2.32 -22.33 0.87
C PRO A 129 3.39 -23.43 0.77
N GLU A 130 3.02 -24.67 0.40
CA GLU A 130 4.00 -25.73 0.12
C GLU A 130 4.50 -25.77 -1.32
N PHE A 131 3.76 -25.24 -2.30
CA PHE A 131 4.16 -25.23 -3.70
C PHE A 131 3.60 -23.98 -4.37
N GLY A 132 4.48 -23.02 -4.68
CA GLY A 132 4.16 -21.75 -5.33
C GLY A 132 3.65 -21.86 -6.78
N LYS A 133 2.63 -22.68 -7.03
CA LYS A 133 1.86 -22.74 -8.27
C LYS A 133 0.36 -22.87 -7.96
N SER A 134 -0.44 -22.14 -8.74
CA SER A 134 -1.90 -22.21 -8.69
C SER A 134 -2.39 -23.63 -8.97
N ILE A 135 -3.33 -24.12 -8.16
CA ILE A 135 -3.93 -25.47 -8.30
C ILE A 135 -4.70 -25.63 -9.64
N ALA A 136 -5.00 -24.53 -10.34
CA ALA A 136 -5.58 -24.55 -11.67
C ALA A 136 -4.66 -25.14 -12.77
N GLN A 137 -3.37 -25.38 -12.48
CA GLN A 137 -2.42 -25.99 -13.43
C GLN A 137 -2.15 -27.49 -13.20
N ILE A 138 -2.82 -28.15 -12.25
CA ILE A 138 -2.50 -29.55 -11.85
C ILE A 138 -3.61 -30.54 -12.23
N THR A 139 -4.61 -30.14 -13.04
CA THR A 139 -5.66 -31.05 -13.53
C THR A 139 -5.28 -31.77 -14.83
N THR A 140 -4.06 -32.29 -14.91
CA THR A 140 -3.73 -33.43 -15.76
C THR A 140 -2.88 -34.40 -14.95
N PRO A 141 -3.41 -35.57 -14.54
CA PRO A 141 -2.60 -36.59 -13.89
C PRO A 141 -1.53 -37.13 -14.86
N PRO A 142 -0.27 -37.29 -14.43
CA PRO A 142 0.70 -38.08 -15.19
C PRO A 142 0.40 -39.56 -14.94
N THR A 143 -0.26 -40.23 -15.88
CA THR A 143 -0.33 -41.70 -15.84
C THR A 143 0.95 -42.23 -16.49
N LEU A 144 1.90 -42.65 -15.65
CA LEU A 144 3.08 -43.43 -16.06
C LEU A 144 2.71 -44.91 -16.22
N ALA A 145 3.33 -45.52 -17.22
CA ALA A 145 3.11 -46.84 -17.76
C ALA A 145 3.31 -48.00 -16.77
N ASN A 146 2.49 -49.05 -16.90
CA ASN A 146 2.89 -50.46 -17.00
C ASN A 146 1.68 -51.28 -17.46
N GLY A 147 1.91 -52.19 -18.42
CA GLY A 147 0.88 -52.71 -19.32
C GLY A 147 0.24 -54.04 -18.95
N GLU A 148 -0.86 -54.31 -19.65
CA GLU A 148 -1.32 -55.64 -20.06
C GLU A 148 -2.23 -55.51 -21.31
N VAL A 149 -2.28 -56.57 -22.11
CA VAL A 149 -2.55 -56.62 -23.56
C VAL A 149 -3.97 -57.13 -23.88
N ALA A 150 -4.61 -56.59 -24.94
CA ALA A 150 -5.40 -57.31 -25.98
C ALA A 150 -5.97 -56.28 -27.01
N SER A 151 -5.51 -56.27 -28.27
CA SER A 151 -6.19 -56.79 -29.50
C SER A 151 -7.52 -56.07 -29.82
N GLU A 152 -7.79 -55.46 -30.99
CA GLU A 152 -7.54 -55.86 -32.38
C GLU A 152 -7.92 -54.73 -33.40
N THR A 153 -7.04 -54.46 -34.39
CA THR A 153 -7.28 -54.12 -35.84
C THR A 153 -8.02 -52.84 -36.33
N PRO A 154 -7.79 -52.40 -37.60
CA PRO A 154 -7.53 -51.00 -37.96
C PRO A 154 -8.46 -50.42 -39.04
N VAL A 155 -8.78 -49.12 -39.02
CA VAL A 155 -9.26 -48.40 -40.22
C VAL A 155 -8.89 -46.91 -40.15
N ASP A 156 -8.20 -46.43 -41.18
CA ASP A 156 -7.95 -45.04 -41.60
C ASP A 156 -8.55 -44.91 -43.03
N PRO A 157 -8.86 -43.73 -43.63
CA PRO A 157 -8.95 -42.35 -43.14
C PRO A 157 -10.33 -41.70 -43.38
N SER A 158 -10.60 -40.58 -42.70
CA SER A 158 -11.64 -39.62 -43.06
C SER A 158 -11.01 -38.31 -43.52
N LEU A 159 -11.46 -37.80 -44.67
CA LEU A 159 -11.20 -36.46 -45.17
C LEU A 159 -12.43 -35.58 -44.89
N ASP A 160 -12.12 -34.33 -44.57
CA ASP A 160 -12.96 -33.13 -44.65
C ASP A 160 -13.72 -32.69 -43.38
N SER A 161 -13.18 -31.67 -42.71
CA SER A 161 -13.88 -30.39 -42.59
C SER A 161 -12.94 -29.31 -42.03
N THR A 162 -13.17 -28.12 -42.55
CA THR A 162 -12.40 -26.88 -42.51
C THR A 162 -12.60 -26.13 -41.19
N GLU A 163 -11.53 -25.64 -40.53
CA GLU A 163 -11.56 -24.50 -39.58
C GLU A 163 -10.14 -23.87 -39.40
N PRO A 164 -10.05 -22.57 -39.05
CA PRO A 164 -8.86 -21.75 -39.28
C PRO A 164 -7.73 -21.97 -38.26
N VAL A 165 -6.49 -22.04 -38.79
CA VAL A 165 -5.24 -22.15 -38.03
C VAL A 165 -4.93 -20.80 -37.33
N PHE A 166 -5.00 -20.79 -36.00
CA PHE A 166 -4.45 -19.72 -35.16
C PHE A 166 -2.98 -20.05 -34.89
N ASP A 167 -2.05 -19.26 -35.44
CA ASP A 167 -0.62 -19.38 -35.16
C ASP A 167 -0.30 -18.68 -33.82
N PRO A 168 0.16 -19.40 -32.78
CA PRO A 168 0.51 -18.80 -31.49
C PRO A 168 1.91 -18.16 -31.46
N SER A 169 2.57 -17.98 -32.60
CA SER A 169 4.00 -17.59 -32.68
C SER A 169 4.24 -16.11 -32.96
N ALA A 170 3.38 -15.20 -32.48
CA ALA A 170 3.58 -13.75 -32.61
C ALA A 170 3.46 -13.02 -31.27
N ASN A 171 4.27 -13.42 -30.28
CA ASN A 171 4.60 -12.55 -29.16
C ASN A 171 5.51 -11.41 -29.66
N VAL A 172 4.91 -10.35 -30.21
CA VAL A 172 5.60 -9.07 -30.37
C VAL A 172 5.77 -8.49 -28.97
N VAL A 173 6.97 -8.70 -28.42
CA VAL A 173 7.45 -8.05 -27.21
C VAL A 173 7.53 -6.54 -27.49
N VAL A 174 6.45 -5.81 -27.20
CA VAL A 174 6.54 -4.36 -27.07
C VAL A 174 7.28 -4.11 -25.76
N ALA A 175 8.53 -3.64 -25.88
CA ALA A 175 9.31 -3.21 -24.73
C ALA A 175 8.51 -2.18 -23.91
N PRO A 176 8.39 -2.35 -22.58
CA PRO A 176 7.66 -1.39 -21.77
C PRO A 176 8.34 -0.03 -21.84
N VAL A 177 7.58 0.99 -22.25
CA VAL A 177 7.94 2.39 -22.02
C VAL A 177 8.19 2.53 -20.52
N VAL A 178 9.41 2.94 -20.19
CA VAL A 178 9.85 3.14 -18.80
C VAL A 178 9.05 4.30 -18.21
N ILE A 179 7.90 3.99 -17.60
CA ILE A 179 7.26 4.88 -16.63
C ILE A 179 8.09 4.78 -15.36
N GLN A 180 8.65 5.92 -14.98
CA GLN A 180 9.59 6.11 -13.88
C GLN A 180 9.22 5.29 -12.63
N SER A 181 9.90 4.16 -12.45
CA SER A 181 9.72 3.29 -11.29
C SER A 181 10.25 4.02 -10.06
N LEU A 182 9.38 4.26 -9.09
CA LEU A 182 9.78 4.81 -7.80
C LEU A 182 10.49 3.69 -7.02
N LYS A 183 11.78 3.51 -7.30
CA LYS A 183 12.68 2.64 -6.55
C LYS A 183 12.95 3.29 -5.19
N VAL A 184 12.04 3.09 -4.24
CA VAL A 184 12.31 3.38 -2.82
C VAL A 184 13.10 2.20 -2.28
N THR A 185 14.42 2.32 -2.36
CA THR A 185 15.36 1.40 -1.71
C THR A 185 15.14 1.49 -0.19
N LEU A 186 15.01 0.34 0.48
CA LEU A 186 14.75 0.24 1.93
C LEU A 186 16.01 0.40 2.78
N ASP A 187 17.14 0.74 2.16
CA ASP A 187 18.39 1.08 2.82
C ASP A 187 18.58 2.59 2.67
N GLY A 188 18.66 3.29 3.81
CA GLY A 188 18.93 4.72 3.84
C GLY A 188 20.12 5.07 2.94
N LEU A 189 20.00 6.15 2.19
CA LEU A 189 21.03 6.62 1.26
C LEU A 189 22.36 6.83 2.01
N PRO A 190 23.43 6.06 1.69
CA PRO A 190 24.70 6.12 2.43
C PRO A 190 25.44 7.45 2.28
N ASN A 191 24.98 8.35 1.40
CA ASN A 191 25.56 9.67 1.17
C ASN A 191 24.97 10.79 2.05
N GLN A 192 24.02 10.51 2.95
CA GLN A 192 23.37 11.51 3.83
C GLN A 192 23.84 11.47 5.31
N ILE A 193 24.69 10.52 5.68
CA ILE A 193 25.26 10.42 7.04
C ILE A 193 26.26 11.56 7.29
N ALA A 194 27.08 11.87 6.28
CA ALA A 194 28.10 12.93 6.35
C ALA A 194 27.54 14.34 6.62
N PRO A 195 26.52 14.85 5.90
CA PRO A 195 25.99 16.18 6.17
C PRO A 195 25.38 16.32 7.57
N SER A 196 24.75 15.27 8.09
CA SER A 196 24.06 15.32 9.39
C SER A 196 25.00 15.43 10.58
N ILE A 197 26.15 14.74 10.54
CA ILE A 197 27.20 14.87 11.57
C ILE A 197 27.84 16.26 11.49
N VAL A 198 28.08 16.77 10.27
CA VAL A 198 28.62 18.12 10.05
C VAL A 198 27.66 19.19 10.60
N PHE A 199 26.35 19.06 10.36
CA PHE A 199 25.36 19.99 10.91
C PHE A 199 25.24 19.87 12.44
N ALA A 200 25.33 18.67 13.02
CA ALA A 200 25.33 18.51 14.48
C ALA A 200 26.53 19.22 15.13
N LEU A 201 27.73 19.08 14.54
CA LEU A 201 28.93 19.77 15.01
C LEU A 201 28.83 21.29 14.81
N LEU A 202 28.28 21.74 13.68
CA LEU A 202 28.04 23.17 13.43
C LEU A 202 27.07 23.75 14.46
N THR A 203 26.01 23.01 14.81
CA THR A 203 25.03 23.42 15.83
C THR A 203 25.68 23.57 17.19
N LEU A 204 26.55 22.62 17.57
CA LEU A 204 27.31 22.68 18.81
C LEU A 204 28.22 23.92 18.86
N VAL A 205 28.91 24.23 17.76
CA VAL A 205 29.80 25.40 17.65
C VAL A 205 29.00 26.71 17.72
N VAL A 206 27.85 26.79 17.07
CA VAL A 206 26.98 27.98 17.14
C VAL A 206 26.44 28.17 18.57
N MET A 207 26.05 27.08 19.23
CA MET A 207 25.58 27.12 20.62
C MET A 207 26.66 27.57 21.61
N THR A 208 27.89 27.07 21.47
CA THR A 208 29.00 27.51 22.33
C THR A 208 29.38 28.97 22.07
N ALA A 209 29.33 29.43 20.82
CA ALA A 209 29.57 30.82 20.47
C ALA A 209 28.49 31.77 21.04
N ILE A 210 27.21 31.39 20.95
CA ILE A 210 26.10 32.15 21.53
C ILE A 210 26.21 32.18 23.07
N ALA A 211 26.55 31.06 23.70
CA ALA A 211 26.75 30.98 25.15
C ALA A 211 27.89 31.91 25.60
N ALA A 212 29.05 31.86 24.94
CA ALA A 212 30.18 32.74 25.24
C ALA A 212 29.87 34.23 24.99
N ALA A 213 29.13 34.55 23.93
CA ALA A 213 28.69 35.92 23.67
C ALA A 213 27.65 36.42 24.71
N SER A 214 26.83 35.51 25.25
CA SER A 214 25.82 35.83 26.26
C SER A 214 26.40 36.27 27.61
N GLU A 215 27.62 35.83 27.93
CA GLU A 215 28.36 36.28 29.12
C GLU A 215 28.87 37.71 28.98
N LYS A 216 29.07 38.19 27.75
CA LYS A 216 29.71 39.48 27.46
C LYS A 216 28.74 40.64 27.23
N PHE A 217 27.49 40.37 26.80
CA PHE A 217 26.55 41.43 26.34
C PHE A 217 25.21 41.50 27.07
N GLY A 218 25.07 40.77 28.19
CA GLY A 218 23.83 40.72 28.97
C GLY A 218 22.85 39.69 28.38
N ARG A 219 22.46 38.73 29.22
CA ARG A 219 21.72 37.52 28.85
C ARG A 219 20.48 37.77 27.99
N LEU A 220 19.70 38.82 28.27
CA LEU A 220 18.42 39.08 27.59
C LEU A 220 18.59 39.42 26.09
N ARG A 221 19.61 40.21 25.74
CA ARG A 221 19.86 40.58 24.33
C ARG A 221 20.44 39.40 23.55
N ALA A 222 21.33 38.63 24.17
CA ALA A 222 21.90 37.44 23.57
C ALA A 222 20.86 36.34 23.29
N TYR A 223 19.89 36.13 24.19
CA TYR A 223 18.81 35.17 23.95
C TYR A 223 17.85 35.60 22.84
N ILE A 224 17.49 36.89 22.78
CA ILE A 224 16.58 37.39 21.73
C ILE A 224 17.25 37.26 20.34
N PHE A 225 18.49 37.72 20.20
CA PHE A 225 19.20 37.65 18.92
C PHE A 225 19.70 36.23 18.57
N GLY A 226 19.97 35.38 19.56
CA GLY A 226 20.44 34.00 19.35
C GLY A 226 19.32 32.97 19.10
N SER A 227 18.07 33.27 19.49
CA SER A 227 16.95 32.33 19.33
C SER A 227 16.60 32.06 17.86
N ALA A 228 16.60 33.09 17.01
CA ALA A 228 16.27 32.95 15.59
C ALA A 228 17.21 31.97 14.84
N PRO A 229 18.55 32.12 14.89
CA PRO A 229 19.45 31.16 14.25
C PRO A 229 19.38 29.77 14.90
N PHE A 230 19.13 29.67 16.21
CA PHE A 230 18.92 28.39 16.89
C PHE A 230 17.72 27.62 16.33
N PHE A 231 16.56 28.27 16.17
CA PHE A 231 15.37 27.62 15.60
C PHE A 231 15.53 27.26 14.12
N ILE A 232 16.28 28.05 13.36
CA ILE A 232 16.59 27.72 11.95
C ILE A 232 17.46 26.46 11.87
N VAL A 233 18.52 26.38 12.68
CA VAL A 233 19.40 25.20 12.72
C VAL A 233 18.66 23.98 13.28
N LEU A 234 17.84 24.18 14.32
CA LEU A 234 17.00 23.12 14.89
C LEU A 234 16.00 22.59 13.85
N TRP A 235 15.39 23.47 13.05
CA TRP A 235 14.51 23.08 11.95
C TRP A 235 15.25 22.25 10.90
N PHE A 236 16.44 22.69 10.46
CA PHE A 236 17.28 21.93 9.52
C PHE A 236 17.73 20.58 10.10
N PHE A 237 18.09 20.53 11.38
CA PHE A 237 18.46 19.31 12.08
C PHE A 237 17.29 18.32 12.09
N PHE A 238 16.08 18.73 12.48
CA PHE A 238 14.91 17.83 12.46
C PHE A 238 14.57 17.37 11.03
N ARG A 239 14.66 18.27 10.04
CA ARG A 239 14.45 17.92 8.63
C ARG A 239 15.44 16.86 8.11
N ASN A 240 16.67 16.84 8.61
CA ASN A 240 17.69 15.86 8.21
C ASN A 240 17.70 14.61 9.11
N LEU A 241 17.38 14.73 10.39
CA LEU A 241 17.25 13.58 11.30
C LEU A 241 16.12 12.63 10.87
N GLU A 242 15.07 13.18 10.24
CA GLU A 242 14.00 12.42 9.58
C GLU A 242 14.51 11.48 8.47
N LEU A 243 15.66 11.77 7.85
CA LEU A 243 16.27 10.98 6.77
C LEU A 243 17.20 9.86 7.28
N LEU A 244 17.61 9.91 8.55
CA LEU A 244 18.66 9.06 9.12
C LEU A 244 18.11 7.87 9.93
N LEU A 245 16.86 7.95 10.38
CA LEU A 245 16.24 6.88 11.15
C LEU A 245 15.68 5.81 10.20
N PRO A 246 16.16 4.56 10.23
CA PRO A 246 15.61 3.49 9.42
C PRO A 246 14.12 3.32 9.73
N ALA A 247 13.33 3.20 8.67
CA ALA A 247 11.89 2.94 8.79
C ALA A 247 11.70 1.48 9.20
N TYR A 248 11.51 1.23 10.50
CA TYR A 248 10.99 -0.04 11.02
C TYR A 248 9.46 -0.05 10.99
#